data_AF-A0A1V4R050-F1
#
_entry.id   AF-A0A1V4R050-F1
#
_cell.length_a   1.000
_cell.length_b   1.000
_cell.length_c   1.000
_cell.angle_alpha   90.00
_cell.angle_beta   90.00
_cell.angle_gamma   90.00
#
_symmetry.space_group_name_H-M   'P 1'
#
loop_
_entity.id
_entity.type
_entity.pdbx_description
1 polymer ?
#
loop_
_entity_poly.entity_id
_entity_poly.type
_entity_poly.pdbx_seq_one_letter_code
_entity_poly.pdbx_strand_id
1 'polypeptide(L)'
;MCAEPRSVPRPDEITGLPVREFVAVTASKTPIPGGGSVAGVVGAQAAGLGEMVLAFTRGKKQFAEHAAEHDALAVRLARARGMFLDLTADDAAAYTLYQEASRCQDQDKDAKMAVATAAAIDVPRQMTAVALSLLADLVALGQHCNRYLLTDLAAAAVLAEAVVKLSDYNVRVNAAGMADKQTADELREASKRDVARAAEMREAVEEIVSRYV
;
A
#
# COMPACT_ATOMS: atom_id res chain seq x y z
N MET A 1 -4.41 30.69 -19.41
CA MET A 1 -4.41 29.54 -20.33
C MET A 1 -4.87 28.34 -19.54
N CYS A 2 -6.07 27.82 -19.79
CA CYS A 2 -6.46 26.51 -19.29
C CYS A 2 -5.58 25.50 -20.02
N ALA A 3 -4.73 24.78 -19.30
CA ALA A 3 -4.03 23.65 -19.88
C ALA A 3 -5.07 22.70 -20.49
N GLU A 4 -4.83 22.22 -21.71
CA GLU A 4 -5.61 21.11 -22.25
C GLU A 4 -5.62 19.96 -21.23
N PRO A 5 -6.73 19.25 -21.04
CA PRO A 5 -6.73 18.09 -20.17
C PRO A 5 -5.69 17.11 -20.70
N ARG A 6 -4.61 16.93 -19.95
CA ARG A 6 -3.62 15.88 -20.23
C ARG A 6 -4.36 14.55 -20.35
N SER A 7 -3.95 13.74 -21.32
CA SER A 7 -4.44 12.37 -21.45
C SER A 7 -4.29 11.64 -20.12
N VAL A 8 -5.26 10.77 -19.81
CA VAL A 8 -5.20 9.88 -18.63
C VAL A 8 -3.84 9.19 -18.60
N PRO A 9 -3.07 9.28 -17.49
CA PRO A 9 -1.75 8.67 -17.42
C PRO A 9 -1.85 7.16 -17.59
N ARG A 10 -0.87 6.56 -18.29
CA ARG A 10 -0.78 5.10 -18.40
C ARG A 10 -0.38 4.51 -17.03
N PRO A 11 -0.75 3.25 -16.73
CA PRO A 11 -0.41 2.63 -15.45
C PRO A 11 1.07 2.76 -15.04
N ASP A 12 1.99 2.61 -16.00
CA ASP A 12 3.44 2.73 -15.82
C ASP A 12 3.93 4.17 -15.54
N GLU A 13 3.10 5.18 -15.77
CA GLU A 13 3.46 6.60 -15.64
C GLU A 13 3.03 7.20 -14.30
N ILE A 14 2.06 6.58 -13.60
CA ILE A 14 1.38 7.16 -12.42
C ILE A 14 2.37 7.51 -11.32
N THR A 15 3.33 6.62 -11.05
CA THR A 15 4.32 6.80 -9.98
C THR A 15 5.41 7.81 -10.33
N GLY A 16 5.54 8.18 -11.62
CA GLY A 16 6.45 9.23 -12.09
C GLY A 16 5.84 10.63 -12.09
N LEU A 17 4.54 10.77 -11.79
CA LEU A 17 3.88 12.07 -11.80
C LEU A 17 4.37 12.95 -10.64
N PRO A 18 4.56 14.26 -10.87
CA PRO A 18 4.75 15.22 -9.79
C PRO A 18 3.57 15.15 -8.81
N VAL A 19 3.82 15.30 -7.50
CA VAL A 19 2.77 15.21 -6.46
C VAL A 19 1.56 16.10 -6.77
N ARG A 20 1.79 17.33 -7.24
CA ARG A 20 0.71 18.26 -7.64
C ARG A 20 -0.17 17.68 -8.75
N GLU A 21 0.45 16.99 -9.71
CA GLU A 21 -0.23 16.37 -10.83
C GLU A 21 -0.96 15.09 -10.42
N PHE A 22 -0.31 14.20 -9.65
CA PHE A 22 -0.94 13.00 -9.12
C PHE A 22 -2.24 13.32 -8.35
N VAL A 23 -2.20 14.33 -7.47
CA VAL A 23 -3.38 14.80 -6.73
C VAL A 23 -4.45 15.38 -7.67
N ALA A 24 -4.05 16.16 -8.68
CA ALA A 24 -4.98 16.75 -9.64
C ALA A 24 -5.69 15.68 -10.50
N VAL A 25 -4.96 14.66 -10.96
CA VAL A 25 -5.54 13.56 -11.75
C VAL A 25 -6.45 12.69 -10.87
N THR A 26 -6.07 12.42 -9.62
CA THR A 26 -6.93 11.72 -8.65
C THR A 26 -8.28 12.43 -8.44
N ALA A 27 -8.28 13.76 -8.46
CA ALA A 27 -9.50 14.57 -8.32
C ALA A 27 -10.29 14.73 -9.63
N SER A 28 -9.80 14.19 -10.75
CA SER A 28 -10.39 14.40 -12.07
C SER A 28 -11.50 13.39 -12.38
N LYS A 29 -12.21 13.58 -13.50
CA LYS A 29 -13.26 12.66 -13.98
C LYS A 29 -12.66 11.46 -14.73
N THR A 30 -11.64 10.85 -14.16
CA THR A 30 -10.97 9.65 -14.68
C THR A 30 -11.05 8.56 -13.63
N PRO A 31 -11.13 7.28 -14.04
CA PRO A 31 -11.21 6.19 -13.08
C PRO A 31 -9.84 5.74 -12.55
N ILE A 32 -8.74 6.23 -13.16
CA ILE A 32 -7.35 5.96 -12.79
C ILE A 32 -6.65 7.32 -12.58
N PRO A 33 -5.86 7.51 -11.51
CA PRO A 33 -5.64 6.59 -10.39
C PRO A 33 -6.87 6.50 -9.46
N GLY A 34 -7.16 5.28 -8.99
CA GLY A 34 -8.25 5.00 -8.05
C GLY A 34 -7.77 4.90 -6.60
N GLY A 35 -8.66 4.45 -5.71
CA GLY A 35 -8.34 4.27 -4.28
C GLY A 35 -7.20 3.27 -4.02
N GLY A 36 -7.10 2.19 -4.80
CA GLY A 36 -6.00 1.21 -4.71
C GLY A 36 -4.66 1.83 -5.09
N SER A 37 -4.61 2.53 -6.22
CA SER A 37 -3.43 3.28 -6.68
C SER A 37 -2.97 4.31 -5.63
N VAL A 38 -3.91 5.03 -5.01
CA VAL A 38 -3.61 5.95 -3.89
C VAL A 38 -3.07 5.18 -2.68
N ALA A 39 -3.62 4.02 -2.34
CA ALA A 39 -3.12 3.18 -1.25
C ALA A 39 -1.66 2.75 -1.48
N GLY A 40 -1.30 2.39 -2.71
CA GLY A 40 0.10 2.11 -3.07
C GLY A 40 1.02 3.31 -2.83
N VAL A 41 0.67 4.51 -3.29
CA VAL A 41 1.46 5.73 -3.05
C VAL A 41 1.54 6.10 -1.56
N VAL A 42 0.48 5.86 -0.79
CA VAL A 42 0.48 6.02 0.68
C VAL A 42 1.43 5.01 1.34
N GLY A 43 1.42 3.75 0.90
CA GLY A 43 2.35 2.72 1.40
C GLY A 43 3.80 3.04 1.10
N ALA A 44 4.10 3.55 -0.10
CA ALA A 44 5.44 3.99 -0.46
C ALA A 44 5.93 5.13 0.44
N GLN A 45 5.05 6.07 0.80
CA GLN A 45 5.35 7.14 1.76
C GLN A 45 5.56 6.61 3.18
N ALA A 46 4.73 5.64 3.62
CA ALA A 46 4.91 4.98 4.92
C ALA A 46 6.29 4.30 5.03
N ALA A 47 6.68 3.55 4.01
CA ALA A 47 8.01 2.92 3.94
C ALA A 47 9.13 3.97 3.91
N GLY A 48 8.96 5.06 3.16
CA GLY A 48 9.91 6.17 3.11
C GLY A 48 10.11 6.88 4.45
N LEU A 49 9.05 7.06 5.24
CA LEU A 49 9.15 7.56 6.61
C LEU A 49 9.92 6.57 7.50
N GLY A 50 9.64 5.26 7.39
CA GLY A 50 10.42 4.23 8.06
C GLY A 50 11.92 4.28 7.72
N GLU A 51 12.26 4.45 6.43
CA GLU A 51 13.64 4.63 5.98
C GLU A 51 14.28 5.88 6.59
N MET A 52 13.55 7.00 6.66
CA MET A 52 14.03 8.23 7.31
C MET A 52 14.33 8.01 8.79
N VAL A 53 13.40 7.40 9.55
CA VAL A 53 13.60 7.08 10.97
C VAL A 53 14.86 6.24 11.16
N LEU A 54 15.03 5.20 10.33
CA LEU A 54 16.19 4.33 10.37
C LEU A 54 17.49 5.06 9.99
N ALA A 55 17.47 5.92 8.97
CA ALA A 55 18.64 6.68 8.54
C ALA A 55 19.17 7.62 9.63
N PHE A 56 18.27 8.25 10.41
CA PHE A 56 18.64 9.06 11.56
C PHE A 56 19.00 8.26 12.81
N THR A 57 18.87 6.94 12.78
CA THR A 57 19.14 6.02 13.88
C THR A 57 20.46 5.27 13.65
N ARG A 58 20.62 4.64 12.48
CA ARG A 58 21.71 3.74 12.15
C ARG A 58 23.08 4.40 12.25
N GLY A 59 24.08 3.65 12.71
CA GLY A 59 25.48 4.11 12.81
C GLY A 59 25.79 4.97 14.03
N LYS A 60 24.80 5.27 14.88
CA LYS A 60 25.04 5.94 16.16
C LYS A 60 25.59 4.96 17.19
N LYS A 61 26.56 5.42 18.01
CA LYS A 61 27.20 4.60 19.06
C LYS A 61 26.20 3.93 20.01
N GLN A 62 25.12 4.63 20.35
CA GLN A 62 24.08 4.13 21.25
C GLN A 62 23.25 2.96 20.70
N PHE A 63 23.35 2.66 19.40
CA PHE A 63 22.65 1.55 18.75
C PHE A 63 23.60 0.55 18.10
N ALA A 64 24.88 0.54 18.51
CA ALA A 64 25.90 -0.31 17.89
C ALA A 64 25.56 -1.82 18.00
N GLU A 65 24.87 -2.23 19.07
CA GLU A 65 24.43 -3.62 19.25
C GLU A 65 23.34 -4.05 18.26
N HIS A 66 22.60 -3.10 17.69
CA HIS A 66 21.52 -3.34 16.71
C HIS A 66 21.95 -3.11 15.25
N ALA A 67 23.24 -2.92 14.97
CA ALA A 67 23.72 -2.54 13.65
C ALA A 67 23.30 -3.53 12.54
N ALA A 68 23.40 -4.84 12.80
CA ALA A 68 23.00 -5.87 11.84
C ALA A 68 21.49 -5.89 11.57
N GLU A 69 20.68 -5.66 12.62
CA GLU A 69 19.22 -5.57 12.50
C GLU A 69 18.82 -4.33 11.69
N HIS A 70 19.49 -3.20 11.94
CA HIS A 70 19.30 -1.95 11.20
C HIS A 70 19.67 -2.09 9.73
N ASP A 71 20.75 -2.80 9.40
CA ASP A 71 21.11 -3.05 8.00
C ASP A 71 20.07 -3.94 7.29
N ALA A 72 19.57 -4.97 7.97
CA ALA A 72 18.51 -5.80 7.44
C ALA A 72 17.19 -5.02 7.24
N LEU A 73 16.83 -4.15 8.20
CA LEU A 73 15.67 -3.26 8.09
C LEU A 73 15.80 -2.29 6.92
N ALA A 74 16.99 -1.74 6.66
CA ALA A 74 17.20 -0.81 5.55
C ALA A 74 16.85 -1.45 4.20
N VAL A 75 17.25 -2.71 4.00
CA VAL A 75 16.92 -3.48 2.78
C VAL A 75 15.42 -3.74 2.69
N ARG A 76 14.77 -4.14 3.79
CA ARG A 76 13.33 -4.45 3.79
C ARG A 76 12.48 -3.21 3.55
N LEU A 77 12.80 -2.07 4.17
CA LEU A 77 12.07 -0.82 4.00
C LEU A 77 12.19 -0.29 2.56
N ALA A 78 13.41 -0.27 2.00
CA ALA A 78 13.61 0.14 0.61
C ALA A 78 12.88 -0.79 -0.38
N ARG A 79 12.87 -2.10 -0.10
CA ARG A 79 12.10 -3.07 -0.89
C ARG A 79 10.60 -2.82 -0.78
N ALA A 80 10.07 -2.59 0.42
CA ALA A 80 8.66 -2.29 0.63
C ALA A 80 8.23 -1.03 -0.13
N ARG A 81 9.05 0.04 -0.10
CA ARG A 81 8.82 1.25 -0.89
C ARG A 81 8.72 0.94 -2.39
N GLY A 82 9.65 0.16 -2.93
CA GLY A 82 9.62 -0.27 -4.33
C GLY A 82 8.37 -1.08 -4.67
N MET A 83 8.04 -2.09 -3.86
CA MET A 83 6.87 -2.94 -4.05
C MET A 83 5.56 -2.14 -4.05
N PHE A 84 5.43 -1.12 -3.19
CA PHE A 84 4.23 -0.28 -3.19
C PHE A 84 4.08 0.56 -4.48
N LEU A 85 5.19 1.03 -5.04
CA LEU A 85 5.19 1.74 -6.32
C LEU A 85 4.82 0.80 -7.47
N ASP A 86 5.38 -0.42 -7.49
CA ASP A 86 5.03 -1.44 -8.49
C ASP A 86 3.53 -1.80 -8.38
N LEU A 87 3.04 -2.05 -7.16
CA LEU A 87 1.62 -2.37 -6.91
C LEU A 87 0.68 -1.22 -7.27
N THR A 88 1.15 0.04 -7.25
CA THR A 88 0.37 1.19 -7.71
C THR A 88 0.12 1.11 -9.23
N ALA A 89 1.15 0.73 -9.99
CA ALA A 89 1.02 0.51 -11.43
C ALA A 89 0.17 -0.73 -11.71
N ASP A 90 0.34 -1.80 -10.94
CA ASP A 90 -0.44 -3.04 -11.09
C ASP A 90 -1.93 -2.82 -10.81
N ASP A 91 -2.31 -1.98 -9.84
CA ASP A 91 -3.71 -1.65 -9.56
C ASP A 91 -4.36 -0.93 -10.75
N ALA A 92 -3.67 0.06 -11.31
CA ALA A 92 -4.11 0.76 -12.51
C ALA A 92 -4.21 -0.17 -13.73
N ALA A 93 -3.26 -1.11 -13.87
CA ALA A 93 -3.27 -2.11 -14.94
C ALA A 93 -4.43 -3.11 -14.77
N ALA A 94 -4.67 -3.60 -13.55
CA ALA A 94 -5.78 -4.50 -13.23
C ALA A 94 -7.14 -3.85 -13.53
N TYR A 95 -7.28 -2.58 -13.18
CA TYR A 95 -8.50 -1.82 -13.48
C TYR A 95 -8.68 -1.59 -14.99
N THR A 96 -7.60 -1.30 -15.73
CA THR A 96 -7.62 -1.20 -17.19
C THR A 96 -8.07 -2.51 -17.83
N LEU A 97 -7.48 -3.63 -17.39
CA LEU A 97 -7.83 -4.98 -17.84
C LEU A 97 -9.31 -5.30 -17.59
N TYR A 98 -9.84 -4.91 -16.41
CA TYR A 98 -11.26 -5.08 -16.09
C TYR A 98 -12.16 -4.28 -17.04
N GLN A 99 -11.82 -3.02 -17.34
CA GLN A 99 -12.59 -2.23 -18.30
C GLN A 99 -12.60 -2.86 -19.70
N GLU A 100 -11.45 -3.31 -20.18
CA GLU A 100 -11.32 -3.94 -21.50
C GLU A 100 -12.13 -5.24 -21.58
N ALA A 101 -12.01 -6.10 -20.57
CA ALA A 101 -12.77 -7.34 -20.48
C ALA A 101 -14.30 -7.07 -20.42
N SER A 102 -14.73 -6.03 -19.70
CA SER A 102 -16.16 -5.68 -19.58
C SER A 102 -16.81 -5.26 -20.92
N ARG A 103 -16.01 -4.66 -21.83
CA ARG A 103 -16.42 -4.20 -23.15
C ARG A 103 -16.36 -5.29 -24.23
N CYS A 104 -15.68 -6.40 -23.97
CA CYS A 104 -15.63 -7.52 -24.89
C CYS A 104 -17.05 -8.10 -25.13
N GLN A 105 -17.28 -8.54 -26.37
CA GLN A 105 -18.51 -9.21 -26.81
C GLN A 105 -18.23 -10.58 -27.44
N ASP A 106 -16.98 -11.03 -27.40
CA ASP A 106 -16.57 -12.33 -27.92
C ASP A 106 -16.86 -13.46 -26.92
N GLN A 107 -16.70 -14.70 -27.39
CA GLN A 107 -16.90 -15.92 -26.59
C GLN A 107 -15.92 -16.04 -25.41
N ASP A 108 -14.81 -15.28 -25.42
CA ASP A 108 -13.79 -15.32 -24.38
C ASP A 108 -14.06 -14.30 -23.25
N LYS A 109 -15.15 -13.54 -23.33
CA LYS A 109 -15.51 -12.49 -22.37
C LYS A 109 -15.45 -12.98 -20.93
N ASP A 110 -16.06 -14.13 -20.64
CA ASP A 110 -16.14 -14.65 -19.27
C ASP A 110 -14.77 -15.04 -18.73
N ALA A 111 -13.91 -15.63 -19.56
CA ALA A 111 -12.54 -15.96 -19.20
C ALA A 111 -11.71 -14.69 -18.93
N LYS A 112 -11.83 -13.67 -19.80
CA LYS A 112 -11.17 -12.37 -19.61
C LYS A 112 -11.64 -11.68 -18.33
N MET A 113 -12.94 -11.76 -18.03
CA MET A 113 -13.51 -11.16 -16.82
C MET A 113 -13.05 -11.87 -15.55
N ALA A 114 -12.92 -13.21 -15.58
CA ALA A 114 -12.38 -13.98 -14.47
C ALA A 114 -10.94 -13.57 -14.15
N VAL A 115 -10.08 -13.46 -15.18
CA VAL A 115 -8.68 -13.02 -15.01
C VAL A 115 -8.60 -11.59 -14.46
N ALA A 116 -9.40 -10.67 -15.02
CA ALA A 116 -9.41 -9.28 -14.56
C ALA A 116 -9.89 -9.14 -13.11
N THR A 117 -10.91 -9.91 -12.73
CA THR A 117 -11.44 -9.93 -11.35
C THR A 117 -10.41 -10.51 -10.38
N ALA A 118 -9.70 -11.57 -10.77
CA ALA A 118 -8.62 -12.12 -9.95
C ALA A 118 -7.52 -11.08 -9.71
N ALA A 119 -7.06 -10.39 -10.75
CA ALA A 119 -6.07 -9.32 -10.61
C ALA A 119 -6.55 -8.19 -9.69
N ALA A 120 -7.81 -7.76 -9.84
CA ALA A 120 -8.41 -6.71 -9.01
C ALA A 120 -8.59 -7.11 -7.52
N ILE A 121 -8.50 -8.41 -7.20
CA ILE A 121 -8.50 -8.93 -5.82
C ILE A 121 -7.06 -9.10 -5.33
N ASP A 122 -6.18 -9.67 -6.15
CA ASP A 122 -4.83 -10.05 -5.73
C ASP A 122 -3.91 -8.85 -5.51
N VAL A 123 -4.03 -7.77 -6.30
CA VAL A 123 -3.21 -6.57 -6.10
C VAL A 123 -3.45 -5.93 -4.72
N PRO A 124 -4.70 -5.64 -4.29
CA PRO A 124 -4.96 -5.19 -2.92
C PRO A 124 -4.48 -6.16 -1.83
N ARG A 125 -4.59 -7.48 -2.05
CA ARG A 125 -4.08 -8.47 -1.08
C ARG A 125 -2.57 -8.42 -0.93
N GLN A 126 -1.85 -8.19 -2.03
CA GLN A 126 -0.41 -7.98 -2.00
C GLN A 126 -0.06 -6.66 -1.29
N MET A 127 -0.81 -5.57 -1.54
CA MET A 127 -0.64 -4.31 -0.79
C MET A 127 -0.82 -4.52 0.71
N THR A 128 -1.85 -5.25 1.14
CA THR A 128 -2.05 -5.63 2.54
C THR A 128 -0.87 -6.41 3.12
N ALA A 129 -0.37 -7.42 2.39
CA ALA A 129 0.76 -8.23 2.86
C ALA A 129 2.03 -7.39 3.06
N VAL A 130 2.33 -6.49 2.12
CA VAL A 130 3.48 -5.57 2.24
C VAL A 130 3.27 -4.59 3.41
N ALA A 131 2.07 -4.05 3.59
CA ALA A 131 1.75 -3.13 4.68
C ALA A 131 1.84 -3.79 6.07
N LEU A 132 1.39 -5.03 6.23
CA LEU A 132 1.55 -5.79 7.48
C LEU A 132 3.03 -6.09 7.77
N SER A 133 3.81 -6.44 6.75
CA SER A 133 5.26 -6.62 6.90
C SER A 133 5.94 -5.31 7.30
N LEU A 134 5.56 -4.19 6.68
CA LEU A 134 6.07 -2.87 7.03
C LEU A 134 5.73 -2.51 8.48
N LEU A 135 4.49 -2.74 8.93
CA LEU A 135 4.10 -2.52 10.32
C LEU A 135 4.97 -3.34 11.29
N ALA A 136 5.28 -4.60 10.96
CA ALA A 136 6.18 -5.43 11.77
C ALA A 136 7.58 -4.79 11.88
N ASP A 137 8.11 -4.32 10.75
CA ASP A 137 9.40 -3.63 10.69
C ASP A 137 9.40 -2.31 11.47
N LEU A 138 8.29 -1.56 11.44
CA LEU A 138 8.14 -0.32 12.20
C LEU A 138 8.06 -0.57 13.72
N VAL A 139 7.37 -1.63 14.16
CA VAL A 139 7.36 -2.06 15.57
C VAL A 139 8.77 -2.41 16.04
N ALA A 140 9.51 -3.20 15.25
CA ALA A 140 10.89 -3.58 15.56
C ALA A 140 11.82 -2.36 15.61
N LEU A 141 11.72 -1.46 14.62
CA LEU A 141 12.50 -0.23 14.58
C LEU A 141 12.22 0.66 15.79
N GLY A 142 10.95 0.78 16.20
CA GLY A 142 10.53 1.61 17.32
C GLY A 142 11.23 1.30 18.64
N GLN A 143 11.58 0.02 18.89
CA GLN A 143 12.28 -0.38 20.12
C GLN A 143 13.68 0.24 20.24
N HIS A 144 14.34 0.47 19.10
CA HIS A 144 15.75 0.88 19.06
C HIS A 144 15.97 1.99 18.01
N CYS A 145 15.14 3.04 18.06
CA CYS A 145 15.23 4.19 17.16
C CYS A 145 15.61 5.49 17.86
N ASN A 146 16.02 6.47 17.05
CA ASN A 146 16.22 7.84 17.51
C ASN A 146 14.89 8.45 17.97
N ARG A 147 14.74 8.70 19.28
CA ARG A 147 13.52 9.25 19.89
C ARG A 147 12.99 10.54 19.26
N TYR A 148 13.85 11.35 18.63
CA TYR A 148 13.43 12.58 17.96
C TYR A 148 12.62 12.35 16.68
N LEU A 149 12.51 11.10 16.22
CA LEU A 149 11.81 10.68 15.01
C LEU A 149 10.56 9.83 15.34
N LEU A 150 10.14 9.79 16.61
CA LEU A 150 8.98 8.99 17.03
C LEU A 150 7.67 9.45 16.36
N THR A 151 7.53 10.74 16.06
CA THR A 151 6.37 11.25 15.32
C THR A 151 6.35 10.76 13.87
N ASP A 152 7.51 10.66 13.23
CA ASP A 152 7.62 10.12 11.87
C ASP A 152 7.36 8.61 11.84
N LEU A 153 7.80 7.89 12.89
CA LEU A 153 7.49 6.47 13.07
C LEU A 153 5.98 6.23 13.25
N ALA A 154 5.33 7.04 14.09
CA ALA A 154 3.87 6.97 14.29
C ALA A 154 3.12 7.25 12.99
N ALA A 155 3.52 8.29 12.25
CA ALA A 155 2.94 8.62 10.96
C ALA A 155 3.10 7.46 9.96
N ALA A 156 4.29 6.83 9.90
CA ALA A 156 4.52 5.66 9.06
C ALA A 156 3.55 4.51 9.40
N ALA A 157 3.34 4.23 10.68
CA ALA A 157 2.44 3.14 11.12
C ALA A 157 0.97 3.45 10.80
N VAL A 158 0.51 4.67 11.04
CA VAL A 158 -0.87 5.10 10.69
C VAL A 158 -1.11 4.99 9.19
N LEU A 159 -0.14 5.42 8.37
CA LEU A 159 -0.25 5.31 6.91
C LEU A 159 -0.28 3.85 6.46
N ALA A 160 0.56 2.98 7.04
CA ALA A 160 0.57 1.56 6.71
C ALA A 160 -0.75 0.86 7.09
N GLU A 161 -1.36 1.18 8.24
CA GLU A 161 -2.70 0.69 8.60
C GLU A 161 -3.76 1.20 7.61
N ALA A 162 -3.66 2.46 7.18
CA ALA A 162 -4.58 3.02 6.19
C ALA A 162 -4.52 2.25 4.86
N VAL A 163 -3.32 1.81 4.42
CA VAL A 163 -3.18 0.95 3.23
C VAL A 163 -3.96 -0.36 3.38
N VAL A 164 -3.87 -1.02 4.53
CA VAL A 164 -4.60 -2.28 4.78
C VAL A 164 -6.11 -2.04 4.74
N LYS A 165 -6.61 -0.95 5.35
CA LYS A 165 -8.03 -0.58 5.30
C LYS A 165 -8.52 -0.26 3.89
N LEU A 166 -7.74 0.49 3.11
CA LEU A 166 -8.07 0.82 1.72
C LEU A 166 -8.11 -0.44 0.85
N SER A 167 -7.12 -1.32 1.02
CA SER A 167 -7.03 -2.59 0.31
C SER A 167 -8.21 -3.50 0.65
N ASP A 168 -8.63 -3.55 1.92
CA ASP A 168 -9.80 -4.31 2.36
C ASP A 168 -11.10 -3.85 1.67
N TYR A 169 -11.31 -2.54 1.50
CA TYR A 169 -12.46 -2.06 0.72
C TYR A 169 -12.43 -2.59 -0.72
N ASN A 170 -11.26 -2.60 -1.36
CA ASN A 170 -11.12 -3.09 -2.74
C ASN A 170 -11.33 -4.61 -2.83
N VAL A 171 -10.76 -5.40 -1.90
CA VAL A 171 -11.01 -6.85 -1.82
C VAL A 171 -12.49 -7.14 -1.65
N ARG A 172 -13.17 -6.47 -0.69
CA ARG A 172 -14.59 -6.73 -0.41
C ARG A 172 -15.50 -6.39 -1.59
N VAL A 173 -15.21 -5.30 -2.31
CA VAL A 173 -15.97 -4.90 -3.50
C VAL A 173 -15.79 -5.92 -4.62
N ASN A 174 -14.55 -6.31 -4.94
CA ASN A 174 -14.29 -7.22 -6.04
C ASN A 174 -14.71 -8.67 -5.73
N ALA A 175 -14.54 -9.13 -4.49
CA ALA A 175 -14.97 -10.45 -4.05
C ALA A 175 -16.50 -10.65 -4.14
N ALA A 176 -17.29 -9.58 -3.95
CA ALA A 176 -18.75 -9.66 -4.08
C ALA A 176 -19.21 -10.10 -5.48
N GLY A 177 -18.41 -9.80 -6.51
CA GLY A 177 -18.64 -10.16 -7.91
C GLY A 177 -18.26 -11.61 -8.26
N MET A 178 -17.59 -12.35 -7.37
CA MET A 178 -17.16 -13.72 -7.67
C MET A 178 -18.35 -14.70 -7.75
N ALA A 179 -18.24 -15.68 -8.65
CA ALA A 179 -19.22 -16.76 -8.79
C ALA A 179 -19.16 -17.74 -7.61
N ASP A 180 -17.95 -18.11 -7.18
CA ASP A 180 -17.72 -18.95 -6.01
C ASP A 180 -17.90 -18.12 -4.73
N LYS A 181 -19.06 -18.29 -4.09
CA LYS A 181 -19.42 -17.56 -2.87
C LYS A 181 -18.63 -17.98 -1.65
N GLN A 182 -18.24 -19.26 -1.56
CA GLN A 182 -17.44 -19.73 -0.43
C GLN A 182 -16.06 -19.07 -0.45
N THR A 183 -15.38 -19.12 -1.60
CA THR A 183 -14.07 -18.46 -1.76
C THR A 183 -14.19 -16.93 -1.53
N ALA A 184 -15.26 -16.30 -2.01
CA ALA A 184 -15.49 -14.87 -1.77
C ALA A 184 -15.60 -14.54 -0.28
N ASP A 185 -16.35 -15.33 0.49
CA ASP A 185 -16.51 -15.11 1.94
C ASP A 185 -15.21 -15.37 2.70
N GLU A 186 -14.44 -16.39 2.33
CA GLU A 186 -13.12 -16.67 2.90
C GLU A 186 -12.14 -15.50 2.69
N LEU A 187 -12.11 -14.92 1.49
CA LEU A 187 -11.29 -13.74 1.18
C LEU A 187 -11.68 -12.51 2.00
N ARG A 188 -12.99 -12.28 2.17
CA ARG A 188 -13.51 -11.14 2.94
C ARG A 188 -13.19 -11.27 4.43
N GLU A 189 -13.35 -12.46 4.99
CA GLU A 189 -13.02 -12.71 6.39
C GLU A 189 -11.50 -12.67 6.64
N ALA A 190 -10.68 -13.14 5.69
CA ALA A 190 -9.24 -12.97 5.76
C ALA A 190 -8.83 -11.49 5.76
N SER A 191 -9.35 -10.72 4.82
CA SER A 191 -9.10 -9.27 4.71
C SER A 191 -9.50 -8.52 5.98
N LYS A 192 -10.65 -8.87 6.58
CA LYS A 192 -11.10 -8.29 7.86
C LYS A 192 -10.15 -8.60 9.02
N ARG A 193 -9.60 -9.82 9.09
CA ARG A 193 -8.58 -10.17 10.10
C ARG A 193 -7.30 -9.37 9.91
N ASP A 194 -6.88 -9.15 8.66
CA ASP A 194 -5.70 -8.34 8.36
C ASP A 194 -5.87 -6.88 8.82
N VAL A 195 -7.08 -6.31 8.70
CA VAL A 195 -7.38 -4.97 9.24
C VAL A 195 -7.22 -4.93 10.77
N ALA A 196 -7.73 -5.94 11.48
CA ALA A 196 -7.59 -6.01 12.94
C ALA A 196 -6.11 -6.13 13.35
N ARG A 197 -5.36 -7.01 12.67
CA ARG A 197 -3.92 -7.18 12.90
C ARG A 197 -3.14 -5.89 12.64
N ALA A 198 -3.48 -5.16 11.57
CA ALA A 198 -2.82 -3.89 11.26
C ALA A 198 -3.06 -2.84 12.36
N ALA A 199 -4.28 -2.77 12.91
CA ALA A 199 -4.61 -1.88 14.02
C ALA A 199 -3.81 -2.22 15.27
N GLU A 200 -3.73 -3.50 15.65
CA GLU A 200 -2.94 -3.97 16.81
C GLU A 200 -1.46 -3.57 16.67
N MET A 201 -0.88 -3.72 15.48
CA MET A 201 0.53 -3.38 15.25
C MET A 201 0.76 -1.87 15.23
N ARG A 202 -0.19 -1.08 14.71
CA ARG A 202 -0.14 0.39 14.78
C ARG A 202 -0.23 0.87 16.23
N GLU A 203 -1.12 0.28 17.03
CA GLU A 203 -1.24 0.58 18.47
C GLU A 203 0.05 0.24 19.22
N ALA A 204 0.72 -0.87 18.88
CA ALA A 204 2.02 -1.20 19.46
C ALA A 204 3.09 -0.13 19.15
N VAL A 205 3.08 0.47 17.95
CA VAL A 205 3.96 1.62 17.63
C VAL A 205 3.57 2.85 18.46
N GLU A 206 2.29 3.17 18.58
CA GLU A 206 1.82 4.31 19.38
C GLU A 206 2.13 4.15 20.87
N GLU A 207 2.12 2.92 21.40
CA GLU A 207 2.54 2.65 22.77
C GLU A 207 4.03 2.93 22.99
N ILE A 208 4.87 2.64 21.99
CA ILE A 208 6.29 3.03 22.05
C ILE A 208 6.41 4.56 22.11
N VAL A 209 5.65 5.26 21.28
CA VAL A 209 5.70 6.73 21.16
C VAL A 209 5.22 7.41 22.45
N SER A 210 4.14 6.93 23.06
CA SER A 210 3.55 7.50 24.27
C SER A 210 4.43 7.38 25.52
N ARG A 211 5.46 6.54 25.49
CA ARG A 211 6.47 6.48 26.57
C ARG A 211 7.40 7.70 26.60
N TYR A 212 7.40 8.51 25.53
CA TYR A 212 8.34 9.62 25.34
C TYR A 212 7.69 10.97 25.01
N VAL A 213 6.37 10.99 24.82
CA VAL A 213 5.56 12.20 24.53
C VAL A 213 4.45 12.30 25.57
#